data_AF-A0A430I0T7-F1
#
_entry.id   AF-A0A430I0T7-F1
#
_cell.length_a   1.000
_cell.length_b   1.000
_cell.length_c   1.000
_cell.angle_alpha   90.00
_cell.angle_beta   90.00
_cell.angle_gamma   90.00
#
_symmetry.space_group_name_H-M   'P 1'
#
loop_
_entity.id
_entity.type
_entity.pdbx_description
1 polymer ?
#
loop_
_entity_poly.entity_id
_entity_poly.type
_entity_poly.pdbx_seq_one_letter_code
_entity_poly.pdbx_strand_id
1 'polypeptide(L)'
;MNLDPTIARLAEAESLLVVSDFDGTLAGFSTDIYAVPVNRDSLAALTRLAGMPATHVALLTGRHLAGLAQVCALQPPVVLAGSHGSESAEHAVALTDEMRGQLREVEEALAGFAAQPGAVIEAKPFQRVAHVAELAATDQAAAERLLDEVAAIEVPGVRVTRGHNIVEFSVSTATKGTWLAAEIERVQPAVTVFIGDDTTDEDGFRVLRPNDVGIKVGAGDTAATERLADIPAVAEWLTSLADARATRLGLPRPVAERFEAVAAGFSAEVHRVHDWSAATPCAGWSARDIVNHLVTWYPANLRNAGIDLSFTHDLQADPAGTWFAFVEAVRGLLADPERADAVFTAGPDEGGTVARATAGFLLPDIFMHTWDLARSQGNDVRLDEDYAARNLAGLESLGDALRETGQFGPPVSVSPAEPAGVRLMSYVGRDPGFGL
;
A
#
# COMPACT_ATOMS: atom_id res chain seq x y z
N MET A 1 -12.23 8.50 22.54
CA MET A 1 -13.12 7.47 21.97
C MET A 1 -12.60 6.14 22.50
N ASN A 2 -13.45 5.23 23.01
CA ASN A 2 -12.97 3.91 23.41
C ASN A 2 -12.61 3.15 22.13
N LEU A 3 -11.33 2.80 21.98
CA LEU A 3 -10.86 1.97 20.87
C LEU A 3 -11.57 0.62 20.90
N ASP A 4 -11.84 0.08 19.72
CA ASP A 4 -12.30 -1.30 19.58
C ASP A 4 -11.32 -2.27 20.30
N PRO A 5 -11.81 -3.21 21.13
CA PRO A 5 -10.93 -4.10 21.90
C PRO A 5 -10.00 -4.97 21.04
N THR A 6 -10.45 -5.39 19.86
CA THR A 6 -9.62 -6.13 18.91
C THR A 6 -8.54 -5.23 18.34
N ILE A 7 -8.87 -4.01 17.92
CA ILE A 7 -7.87 -3.03 17.46
C ILE A 7 -6.83 -2.76 18.55
N ALA A 8 -7.27 -2.53 19.80
CA ALA A 8 -6.35 -2.28 20.92
C ALA A 8 -5.38 -3.46 21.13
N ARG A 9 -5.88 -4.70 21.05
CA ARG A 9 -5.04 -5.91 21.15
C ARG A 9 -4.07 -6.06 19.99
N LEU A 10 -4.52 -5.81 18.76
CA LEU A 10 -3.69 -5.91 17.55
C LEU A 10 -2.59 -4.85 17.52
N ALA A 11 -2.90 -3.63 17.97
CA ALA A 11 -1.92 -2.55 18.10
C ALA A 11 -0.78 -2.91 19.08
N GLU A 12 -1.08 -3.70 20.11
CA GLU A 12 -0.12 -4.18 21.12
C GLU A 12 0.69 -5.42 20.68
N ALA A 13 0.34 -6.05 19.55
CA ALA A 13 1.01 -7.27 19.11
C ALA A 13 2.51 -7.02 18.80
N GLU A 14 3.38 -7.89 19.32
CA GLU A 14 4.84 -7.83 19.12
C GLU A 14 5.22 -7.82 17.64
N SER A 15 4.59 -8.70 16.86
CA SER A 15 4.66 -8.69 15.40
C SER A 15 3.28 -8.96 14.80
N LEU A 16 2.96 -8.25 13.72
CA LEU A 16 1.65 -8.25 13.09
C LEU A 16 1.79 -8.56 11.61
N LEU A 17 0.96 -9.49 11.11
CA LEU A 17 0.73 -9.68 9.69
C LEU A 17 -0.69 -9.22 9.35
N VAL A 18 -0.83 -8.26 8.45
CA VAL A 18 -2.12 -7.78 7.93
C VAL A 18 -2.25 -8.20 6.48
N VAL A 19 -3.19 -9.09 6.20
CA VAL A 19 -3.50 -9.53 4.84
C VAL A 19 -4.89 -9.03 4.48
N SER A 20 -5.04 -8.44 3.30
CA SER A 20 -6.34 -8.01 2.79
C SER A 20 -6.58 -8.59 1.41
N ASP A 21 -7.83 -8.94 1.11
CA ASP A 21 -8.28 -9.02 -0.28
C ASP A 21 -8.40 -7.63 -0.91
N PHE A 22 -8.57 -7.57 -2.23
CA PHE A 22 -8.67 -6.34 -3.00
C PHE A 22 -10.10 -6.02 -3.44
N ASP A 23 -10.68 -6.78 -4.38
CA ASP A 23 -12.03 -6.57 -4.88
C ASP A 23 -13.04 -6.86 -3.76
N GLY A 24 -14.13 -6.10 -3.66
CA GLY A 24 -15.14 -6.24 -2.59
C GLY A 24 -14.68 -5.83 -1.19
N THR A 25 -13.37 -5.67 -0.96
CA THR A 25 -12.76 -5.35 0.33
C THR A 25 -12.13 -3.95 0.39
N LEU A 26 -11.20 -3.65 -0.54
CA LEU A 26 -10.57 -2.31 -0.67
C LEU A 26 -11.07 -1.54 -1.88
N ALA A 27 -11.62 -2.25 -2.85
CA ALA A 27 -12.12 -1.71 -4.11
C ALA A 27 -13.54 -2.22 -4.35
N GLY A 28 -14.39 -1.40 -4.95
CA GLY A 28 -15.76 -1.80 -5.30
C GLY A 28 -15.79 -2.81 -6.45
N PHE A 29 -16.96 -2.97 -7.06
CA PHE A 29 -17.09 -3.69 -8.33
C PHE A 29 -17.43 -2.71 -9.45
N SER A 30 -16.91 -2.95 -10.65
CA SER A 30 -17.20 -2.17 -11.84
C SER A 30 -17.40 -3.10 -13.03
N THR A 31 -18.24 -2.69 -13.99
CA THR A 31 -18.41 -3.41 -15.26
C THR A 31 -17.16 -3.32 -16.12
N ASP A 32 -16.34 -2.29 -15.91
CA ASP A 32 -14.98 -2.20 -16.43
C ASP A 32 -14.01 -2.63 -15.31
N ILE A 33 -13.39 -3.79 -15.49
CA ILE A 33 -12.48 -4.39 -14.51
C ILE A 33 -11.24 -3.53 -14.22
N TYR A 34 -10.95 -2.52 -15.03
CA TYR A 34 -9.84 -1.57 -14.85
C TYR A 34 -10.29 -0.18 -14.35
N ALA A 35 -11.60 0.06 -14.26
CA ALA A 35 -12.15 1.29 -13.69
C ALA A 35 -12.86 1.01 -12.35
N VAL A 36 -12.18 0.29 -11.47
CA VAL A 36 -12.73 -0.06 -10.16
C VAL A 36 -12.51 1.08 -9.17
N PRO A 37 -13.54 1.54 -8.44
CA PRO A 37 -13.37 2.56 -7.43
C PRO A 37 -12.59 1.98 -6.25
N VAL A 38 -11.33 2.40 -6.11
CA VAL A 38 -10.45 1.99 -5.01
C VAL A 38 -10.57 2.96 -3.85
N ASN A 39 -10.74 2.44 -2.64
CA ASN A 39 -10.76 3.23 -1.42
C ASN A 39 -9.33 3.68 -1.06
N ARG A 40 -9.06 4.97 -1.23
CA ARG A 40 -7.74 5.58 -0.98
C ARG A 40 -7.33 5.57 0.48
N ASP A 41 -8.29 5.62 1.40
CA ASP A 41 -8.03 5.61 2.84
C ASP A 41 -7.55 4.23 3.29
N SER A 42 -8.12 3.16 2.73
CA SER A 42 -7.61 1.80 2.92
C SER A 42 -6.19 1.63 2.41
N LEU A 43 -5.87 2.13 1.20
CA LEU A 43 -4.51 2.07 0.67
C LEU A 43 -3.54 2.84 1.58
N ALA A 44 -3.93 4.05 1.99
CA ALA A 44 -3.15 4.87 2.89
C ALA A 44 -2.88 4.18 4.24
N ALA A 45 -3.90 3.52 4.82
CA ALA A 45 -3.75 2.79 6.08
C ALA A 45 -2.82 1.57 5.95
N LEU A 46 -2.95 0.79 4.87
CA LEU A 46 -2.06 -0.34 4.59
C LEU A 46 -0.62 0.11 4.36
N THR A 47 -0.41 1.19 3.60
CA THR A 47 0.92 1.78 3.39
C THR A 47 1.55 2.24 4.70
N ARG A 48 0.79 2.91 5.59
CA ARG A 48 1.27 3.29 6.93
C ARG A 48 1.68 2.07 7.75
N LEU A 49 0.82 1.06 7.82
CA LEU A 49 1.10 -0.18 8.56
C LEU A 49 2.37 -0.87 8.04
N ALA A 50 2.57 -0.90 6.71
CA ALA A 50 3.73 -1.55 6.10
C ALA A 50 5.06 -0.85 6.42
N GLY A 51 5.04 0.46 6.70
CA GLY A 51 6.23 1.19 7.16
C GLY A 51 6.56 1.05 8.64
N MET A 52 5.69 0.40 9.43
CA MET A 52 5.90 0.25 10.86
C MET A 52 6.79 -0.95 11.19
N PRO A 53 7.70 -0.85 12.17
CA PRO A 53 8.51 -1.97 12.60
C PRO A 53 7.66 -3.17 13.02
N ALA A 54 8.17 -4.38 12.76
CA ALA A 54 7.51 -5.66 13.03
C ALA A 54 6.07 -5.75 12.51
N THR A 55 5.78 -5.10 11.38
CA THR A 55 4.45 -5.09 10.76
C THR A 55 4.59 -5.45 9.29
N HIS A 56 4.02 -6.58 8.90
CA HIS A 56 4.02 -7.07 7.54
C HIS A 56 2.63 -6.88 6.95
N VAL A 57 2.56 -6.41 5.71
CA VAL A 57 1.29 -6.15 5.03
C VAL A 57 1.31 -6.83 3.68
N ALA A 58 0.22 -7.54 3.36
CA ALA A 58 0.05 -8.18 2.07
C ALA A 58 -1.34 -7.91 1.48
N LEU A 59 -1.38 -7.76 0.17
CA LEU A 59 -2.60 -7.77 -0.62
C LEU A 59 -2.69 -9.12 -1.34
N LEU A 60 -3.72 -9.92 -1.04
CA LEU A 60 -3.92 -11.26 -1.58
C LEU A 60 -5.20 -11.29 -2.42
N THR A 61 -5.05 -11.28 -3.74
CA THR A 61 -6.15 -11.07 -4.69
C THR A 61 -6.29 -12.20 -5.71
N GLY A 62 -7.49 -12.37 -6.25
CA GLY A 62 -7.73 -13.20 -7.44
C GLY A 62 -7.24 -12.57 -8.75
N ARG A 63 -6.98 -11.26 -8.78
CA ARG A 63 -6.40 -10.58 -9.95
C ARG A 63 -4.99 -11.07 -10.22
N HIS A 64 -4.62 -11.18 -11.48
CA HIS A 64 -3.21 -11.36 -11.86
C HIS A 64 -2.43 -10.06 -11.62
N LEU A 65 -1.13 -10.13 -11.35
CA LEU A 65 -0.36 -8.95 -10.89
C LEU A 65 -0.34 -7.80 -11.91
N ALA A 66 -0.25 -8.11 -13.20
CA ALA A 66 -0.28 -7.07 -14.24
C ALA A 66 -1.62 -6.33 -14.33
N GLY A 67 -2.74 -7.00 -14.02
CA GLY A 67 -4.06 -6.38 -13.95
C GLY A 67 -4.25 -5.60 -12.66
N LEU A 68 -3.72 -6.10 -11.55
CA LEU A 68 -3.71 -5.40 -10.27
C LEU A 68 -2.92 -4.08 -10.35
N ALA A 69 -1.74 -4.07 -10.99
CA ALA A 69 -0.90 -2.89 -11.14
C ALA A 69 -1.56 -1.73 -11.91
N GLN A 70 -2.62 -2.01 -12.68
CA GLN A 70 -3.39 -0.98 -13.40
C GLN A 70 -4.39 -0.25 -12.51
N VAL A 71 -4.79 -0.85 -11.38
CA VAL A 71 -5.87 -0.33 -10.52
C VAL A 71 -5.41 -0.07 -9.09
N CYS A 72 -4.40 -0.77 -8.61
CA CYS A 72 -3.88 -0.66 -7.26
C CYS A 72 -2.56 0.11 -7.28
N ALA A 73 -2.51 1.20 -6.50
CA ALA A 73 -1.33 2.04 -6.38
C ALA A 73 -0.38 1.60 -5.26
N LEU A 74 -0.66 0.51 -4.53
CA LEU A 74 0.22 0.03 -3.46
C LEU A 74 1.59 -0.34 -4.01
N GLN A 75 2.62 -0.03 -3.23
CA GLN A 75 4.03 -0.25 -3.55
C GLN A 75 4.71 -1.00 -2.40
N PRO A 76 5.93 -1.54 -2.61
CA PRO A 76 6.73 -2.09 -1.52
C PRO A 76 6.87 -1.11 -0.33
N PRO A 77 6.88 -1.60 0.91
CA PRO A 77 7.07 -2.99 1.29
C PRO A 77 5.78 -3.82 1.41
N VAL A 78 4.64 -3.32 0.89
CA VAL A 78 3.43 -4.14 0.80
C VAL A 78 3.66 -5.28 -0.19
N VAL A 79 3.46 -6.51 0.28
CA VAL A 79 3.53 -7.72 -0.55
C VAL A 79 2.30 -7.79 -1.45
N LEU A 80 2.49 -8.03 -2.75
CA LEU A 80 1.38 -8.22 -3.69
C LEU A 80 1.35 -9.69 -4.14
N ALA A 81 0.24 -10.36 -3.84
CA ALA A 81 0.00 -11.75 -4.18
C ALA A 81 -1.23 -11.88 -5.10
N GLY A 82 -0.99 -12.09 -6.39
CA GLY A 82 -2.00 -12.24 -7.44
C GLY A 82 -2.37 -13.70 -7.73
N SER A 83 -3.41 -13.90 -8.55
CA SER A 83 -3.94 -15.22 -8.94
C SER A 83 -4.13 -16.16 -7.76
N HIS A 84 -4.80 -15.66 -6.71
CA HIS A 84 -5.06 -16.36 -5.44
C HIS A 84 -3.78 -16.86 -4.74
N GLY A 85 -2.67 -16.12 -4.90
CA GLY A 85 -1.38 -16.44 -4.31
C GLY A 85 -0.40 -17.18 -5.24
N SER A 86 -0.81 -17.49 -6.48
CA SER A 86 0.09 -18.12 -7.46
C SER A 86 1.18 -17.17 -7.97
N GLU A 87 0.90 -15.86 -7.96
CA GLU A 87 1.84 -14.80 -8.32
C GLU A 87 2.24 -13.99 -7.09
N SER A 88 3.32 -14.37 -6.41
CA SER A 88 3.90 -13.61 -5.29
C SER A 88 5.42 -13.76 -5.35
N ALA A 89 6.20 -12.73 -5.06
CA ALA A 89 7.66 -12.84 -5.10
C ALA A 89 8.21 -13.77 -4.01
N GLU A 90 7.50 -13.82 -2.88
CA GLU A 90 7.83 -14.52 -1.65
C GLU A 90 7.54 -16.02 -1.78
N HIS A 91 6.48 -16.35 -2.51
CA HIS A 91 5.99 -17.72 -2.71
C HIS A 91 5.86 -18.08 -4.19
N ALA A 92 6.70 -17.47 -5.04
CA ALA A 92 6.57 -17.56 -6.49
C ALA A 92 6.51 -19.02 -6.97
N VAL A 93 5.34 -19.43 -7.44
CA VAL A 93 5.22 -20.68 -8.18
C VAL A 93 5.69 -20.39 -9.59
N ALA A 94 6.93 -20.73 -9.93
CA ALA A 94 7.37 -20.59 -11.31
C ALA A 94 6.50 -21.47 -12.21
N LEU A 95 5.93 -20.89 -13.27
CA LEU A 95 5.16 -21.66 -14.25
C LEU A 95 6.07 -22.74 -14.85
N THR A 96 5.82 -24.01 -14.53
CA THR A 96 6.65 -25.13 -15.00
C THR A 96 6.36 -25.44 -16.46
N ASP A 97 7.24 -26.18 -17.13
CA ASP A 97 6.99 -26.62 -18.51
C ASP A 97 5.77 -27.55 -18.62
N GLU A 98 5.48 -28.31 -17.56
CA GLU A 98 4.26 -29.10 -17.42
C GLU A 98 3.01 -28.20 -17.38
N MET A 99 3.00 -27.19 -16.51
CA MET A 99 1.91 -26.21 -16.41
C MET A 99 1.70 -25.45 -17.73
N ARG A 100 2.79 -25.06 -18.41
CA ARG A 100 2.71 -24.48 -19.76
C ARG A 100 2.11 -25.44 -20.77
N GLY A 101 2.43 -26.73 -20.67
CA GLY A 101 1.85 -27.79 -21.50
C GLY A 101 0.35 -27.91 -21.28
N GLN A 102 -0.08 -27.99 -20.02
CA GLN A 102 -1.48 -28.05 -19.63
C GLN A 102 -2.27 -26.82 -20.11
N LEU A 103 -1.72 -25.61 -19.97
CA LEU A 103 -2.37 -24.40 -20.47
C LEU A 103 -2.57 -24.41 -22.00
N ARG A 104 -1.59 -24.92 -22.76
CA ARG A 104 -1.73 -25.10 -24.21
C ARG A 104 -2.80 -26.13 -24.55
N GLU A 105 -2.86 -27.24 -23.82
CA GLU A 105 -3.89 -28.26 -24.01
C GLU A 105 -5.31 -27.70 -23.73
N VAL A 106 -5.45 -26.86 -22.70
CA VAL A 106 -6.70 -26.12 -22.44
C VAL A 106 -7.02 -25.14 -23.57
N GLU A 107 -6.06 -24.36 -24.06
CA GLU A 107 -6.27 -23.45 -25.20
C GLU A 107 -6.73 -24.18 -26.46
N GLU A 108 -6.11 -25.33 -26.77
CA GLU A 108 -6.47 -26.19 -27.89
C GLU A 108 -7.90 -26.74 -27.72
N ALA A 109 -8.26 -27.18 -26.53
CA ALA A 109 -9.61 -27.66 -26.21
C ALA A 109 -10.67 -26.55 -26.31
N LEU A 110 -10.31 -25.30 -25.96
CA LEU A 110 -11.19 -24.14 -26.03
C LEU A 110 -11.25 -23.48 -27.42
N ALA A 111 -10.50 -23.96 -28.41
CA ALA A 111 -10.47 -23.35 -29.75
C ALA A 111 -11.86 -23.27 -30.41
N GLY A 112 -12.71 -24.30 -30.20
CA GLY A 112 -14.09 -24.31 -30.69
C GLY A 112 -15.01 -23.33 -29.95
N PHE A 113 -14.75 -23.12 -28.65
CA PHE A 113 -15.47 -22.13 -27.83
C PHE A 113 -15.18 -20.70 -28.30
N ALA A 114 -13.90 -20.36 -28.55
CA ALA A 114 -13.50 -19.03 -29.00
C ALA A 114 -14.09 -18.62 -30.37
N ALA A 115 -14.58 -19.58 -31.16
CA ALA A 115 -15.23 -19.31 -32.45
C ALA A 115 -16.70 -18.85 -32.29
N GLN A 116 -17.30 -18.97 -31.10
CA GLN A 116 -18.68 -18.55 -30.85
C GLN A 116 -18.77 -17.02 -30.68
N PRO A 117 -19.70 -16.34 -31.35
CA PRO A 117 -19.93 -14.91 -31.14
C PRO A 117 -20.26 -14.59 -29.67
N GLY A 118 -19.57 -13.61 -29.08
CA GLY A 118 -19.75 -13.21 -27.68
C GLY A 118 -19.08 -14.12 -26.65
N ALA A 119 -18.31 -15.13 -27.09
CA ALA A 119 -17.42 -15.94 -26.26
C ALA A 119 -15.99 -15.40 -26.32
N VAL A 120 -15.34 -15.25 -25.16
CA VAL A 120 -13.98 -14.71 -25.05
C VAL A 120 -13.15 -15.60 -24.14
N ILE A 121 -11.90 -15.88 -24.54
CA ILE A 121 -10.93 -16.53 -23.66
C ILE A 121 -9.99 -15.46 -23.11
N GLU A 122 -10.00 -15.27 -21.79
CA GLU A 122 -8.99 -14.49 -21.09
C GLU A 122 -7.80 -15.39 -20.73
N ALA A 123 -6.62 -15.03 -21.19
CA ALA A 123 -5.38 -15.71 -20.83
C ALA A 123 -4.72 -15.02 -19.64
N LYS A 124 -4.64 -15.74 -18.51
CA LYS A 124 -3.91 -15.33 -17.30
C LYS A 124 -2.66 -16.19 -17.13
N PRO A 125 -1.67 -15.80 -16.31
CA PRO A 125 -0.42 -16.56 -16.17
C PRO A 125 -0.62 -18.04 -15.80
N PHE A 126 -1.56 -18.35 -14.89
CA PHE A 126 -1.85 -19.71 -14.41
C PHE A 126 -3.22 -20.23 -14.83
N GLN A 127 -4.00 -19.44 -15.57
CA GLN A 127 -5.39 -19.77 -15.85
C GLN A 127 -5.77 -19.47 -17.30
N ARG A 128 -6.78 -20.17 -17.79
CA ARG A 128 -7.60 -19.75 -18.93
C ARG A 128 -9.03 -19.60 -18.46
N VAL A 129 -9.64 -18.45 -18.72
CA VAL A 129 -11.01 -18.15 -18.32
C VAL A 129 -11.85 -17.98 -19.56
N ALA A 130 -12.86 -18.84 -19.71
CA ALA A 130 -13.86 -18.75 -20.75
C ALA A 130 -14.99 -17.84 -20.28
N HIS A 131 -15.26 -16.74 -20.98
CA HIS A 131 -16.30 -15.76 -20.67
C HIS A 131 -17.41 -15.81 -21.72
N VAL A 132 -18.66 -15.75 -21.27
CA VAL A 132 -19.85 -15.70 -22.14
C VAL A 132 -20.78 -14.52 -21.80
N ALA A 133 -20.29 -13.50 -21.09
CA ALA A 133 -21.14 -12.40 -20.60
C ALA A 133 -21.88 -11.66 -21.74
N GLU A 134 -21.23 -11.45 -22.89
CA GLU A 134 -21.85 -10.82 -24.06
C GLU A 134 -22.91 -11.73 -24.69
N LEU A 135 -22.63 -13.03 -24.80
CA LEU A 135 -23.61 -14.01 -25.26
C LEU A 135 -24.82 -14.08 -24.29
N ALA A 136 -24.56 -14.13 -22.98
CA ALA A 136 -25.57 -14.19 -21.93
C ALA A 136 -26.55 -12.99 -21.97
N ALA A 137 -26.05 -11.81 -22.35
CA ALA A 137 -26.87 -10.61 -22.52
C ALA A 137 -27.89 -10.73 -23.68
N THR A 138 -27.64 -11.60 -24.66
CA THR A 138 -28.52 -11.79 -25.83
C THR A 138 -29.29 -13.10 -25.79
N ASP A 139 -28.68 -14.18 -25.29
CA ASP A 139 -29.26 -15.51 -25.11
C ASP A 139 -28.61 -16.23 -23.91
N GLN A 140 -29.19 -16.02 -22.73
CA GLN A 140 -28.76 -16.66 -21.48
C GLN A 140 -28.75 -18.19 -21.57
N ALA A 141 -29.73 -18.80 -22.25
CA ALA A 141 -29.82 -20.25 -22.33
C ALA A 141 -28.73 -20.84 -23.22
N ALA A 142 -28.35 -20.15 -24.31
CA ALA A 142 -27.20 -20.53 -25.12
C ALA A 142 -25.88 -20.39 -24.34
N ALA A 143 -25.72 -19.30 -23.59
CA ALA A 143 -24.56 -19.09 -22.73
C ALA A 143 -24.41 -20.23 -21.69
N GLU A 144 -25.49 -20.61 -21.02
CA GLU A 144 -25.47 -21.70 -20.02
C GLU A 144 -25.09 -23.05 -20.63
N ARG A 145 -25.65 -23.39 -21.80
CA ARG A 145 -25.28 -24.62 -22.53
C ARG A 145 -23.81 -24.62 -22.92
N LEU A 146 -23.31 -23.49 -23.42
CA LEU A 146 -21.91 -23.37 -23.81
C LEU A 146 -20.97 -23.51 -22.60
N LEU A 147 -21.33 -22.94 -21.45
CA LEU A 147 -20.59 -23.12 -20.20
C LEU A 147 -20.66 -24.56 -19.68
N ASP A 148 -21.77 -25.28 -19.85
CA ASP A 148 -21.87 -26.71 -19.54
C ASP A 148 -20.89 -27.54 -20.39
N GLU A 149 -20.84 -27.27 -21.69
CA GLU A 149 -19.92 -27.93 -22.62
C GLU A 149 -18.45 -27.66 -22.25
N VAL A 150 -18.13 -26.39 -21.97
CA VAL A 150 -16.78 -25.99 -21.55
C VAL A 150 -16.41 -26.58 -20.19
N ALA A 151 -17.31 -26.54 -19.20
CA ALA A 151 -17.04 -27.07 -17.86
C ALA A 151 -16.82 -28.60 -17.85
N ALA A 152 -17.26 -29.31 -18.89
CA ALA A 152 -17.05 -30.75 -19.06
C ALA A 152 -15.69 -31.09 -19.70
N ILE A 153 -14.89 -30.11 -20.11
CA ILE A 153 -13.53 -30.34 -20.63
C ILE A 153 -12.63 -30.81 -19.49
N GLU A 154 -12.05 -31.99 -19.64
CA GLU A 154 -11.10 -32.55 -18.68
C GLU A 154 -9.68 -32.47 -19.25
N VAL A 155 -8.80 -31.73 -18.56
CA VAL A 155 -7.37 -31.73 -18.80
C VAL A 155 -6.67 -32.21 -17.53
N PRO A 156 -5.86 -33.29 -17.58
CA PRO A 156 -5.20 -33.83 -16.39
C PRO A 156 -4.38 -32.78 -15.62
N GLY A 157 -4.63 -32.67 -14.32
CA GLY A 157 -3.95 -31.71 -13.45
C GLY A 157 -4.46 -30.27 -13.54
N VAL A 158 -5.52 -30.02 -14.31
CA VAL A 158 -6.19 -28.71 -14.38
C VAL A 158 -7.46 -28.74 -13.53
N ARG A 159 -7.60 -27.75 -12.64
CA ARG A 159 -8.83 -27.53 -11.88
C ARG A 159 -9.80 -26.70 -12.71
N VAL A 160 -11.02 -27.21 -12.90
CA VAL A 160 -12.11 -26.49 -13.58
C VAL A 160 -13.08 -25.93 -12.55
N THR A 161 -13.36 -24.63 -12.61
CA THR A 161 -14.28 -23.95 -11.70
C THR A 161 -15.32 -23.19 -12.51
N ARG A 162 -16.60 -23.43 -12.21
CA ARG A 162 -17.71 -22.73 -12.86
C ARG A 162 -18.12 -21.51 -12.03
N GLY A 163 -18.19 -20.36 -12.68
CA GLY A 163 -18.67 -19.11 -12.10
C GLY A 163 -19.88 -18.55 -12.85
N HIS A 164 -20.31 -17.35 -12.47
CA HIS A 164 -21.37 -16.63 -13.19
C HIS A 164 -20.83 -16.13 -14.54
N ASN A 165 -21.42 -16.61 -15.63
CA ASN A 165 -21.01 -16.30 -17.01
C ASN A 165 -19.55 -16.65 -17.35
N ILE A 166 -18.89 -17.51 -16.55
CA ILE A 166 -17.50 -17.92 -16.76
C ILE A 166 -17.25 -19.40 -16.42
N VAL A 167 -16.23 -19.99 -17.06
CA VAL A 167 -15.55 -21.21 -16.60
C VAL A 167 -14.05 -20.93 -16.54
N GLU A 168 -13.43 -21.20 -15.40
CA GLU A 168 -12.00 -21.06 -15.18
C GLU A 168 -11.29 -22.41 -15.17
N PHE A 169 -10.20 -22.51 -15.93
CA PHE A 169 -9.25 -23.61 -15.93
C PHE A 169 -7.96 -23.15 -15.27
N SER A 170 -7.59 -23.72 -14.13
CA SER A 170 -6.38 -23.35 -13.40
C SER A 170 -5.40 -24.53 -13.33
N VAL A 171 -4.14 -24.28 -13.71
CA VAL A 171 -3.03 -25.23 -13.52
C VAL A 171 -2.37 -25.10 -12.14
N SER A 172 -2.80 -24.12 -11.35
CA SER A 172 -2.30 -23.90 -9.98
C SER A 172 -3.24 -24.51 -8.96
N THR A 173 -2.67 -25.24 -8.01
CA THR A 173 -3.39 -25.73 -6.82
C THR A 173 -3.44 -24.69 -5.70
N ALA A 174 -2.73 -23.56 -5.83
CA ALA A 174 -2.73 -22.51 -4.84
C ALA A 174 -4.14 -21.94 -4.62
N THR A 175 -4.44 -21.69 -3.36
CA THR A 175 -5.60 -20.96 -2.87
C THR A 175 -5.13 -19.85 -1.93
N LYS A 176 -6.03 -18.89 -1.65
CA LYS A 176 -5.76 -17.84 -0.65
C LYS A 176 -5.38 -18.46 0.71
N GLY A 177 -6.03 -19.56 1.10
CA GLY A 177 -5.69 -20.31 2.32
C GLY A 177 -4.29 -20.90 2.31
N THR A 178 -3.87 -21.57 1.23
CA THR A 178 -2.52 -22.15 1.16
C THR A 178 -1.43 -21.09 1.17
N TRP A 179 -1.65 -19.95 0.49
CA TRP A 179 -0.70 -18.84 0.49
C TRP A 179 -0.62 -18.20 1.88
N LEU A 180 -1.77 -17.93 2.51
CA LEU A 180 -1.81 -17.33 3.85
C LEU A 180 -1.13 -18.22 4.88
N ALA A 181 -1.32 -19.54 4.83
CA ALA A 181 -0.64 -20.47 5.71
C ALA A 181 0.89 -20.44 5.52
N ALA A 182 1.36 -20.44 4.26
CA ALA A 182 2.79 -20.33 3.93
C ALA A 182 3.38 -18.99 4.38
N GLU A 183 2.64 -17.90 4.25
CA GLU A 183 3.07 -16.57 4.67
C GLU A 183 3.14 -16.45 6.20
N ILE A 184 2.18 -17.03 6.94
CA ILE A 184 2.24 -17.13 8.40
C ILE A 184 3.47 -17.93 8.84
N GLU A 185 3.82 -19.01 8.15
CA GLU A 185 5.01 -19.81 8.46
C GLU A 185 6.31 -19.04 8.16
N ARG A 186 6.34 -18.28 7.06
CA ARG A 186 7.51 -17.48 6.64
C ARG A 186 7.76 -16.29 7.56
N VAL A 187 6.71 -15.51 7.85
CA VAL A 187 6.78 -14.27 8.64
C VAL A 187 6.82 -14.56 10.14
N GLN A 188 6.22 -15.67 10.58
CA GLN A 188 6.07 -16.04 11.99
C GLN A 188 5.49 -14.91 12.87
N PRO A 189 4.36 -14.27 12.47
CA PRO A 189 3.80 -13.16 13.22
C PRO A 189 3.18 -13.66 14.54
N ALA A 190 3.23 -12.82 15.57
CA ALA A 190 2.56 -13.07 16.83
C ALA A 190 1.03 -13.12 16.63
N VAL A 191 0.50 -12.25 15.76
CA VAL A 191 -0.91 -12.24 15.36
C VAL A 191 -1.04 -11.93 13.87
N THR A 192 -1.96 -12.62 13.20
CA THR A 192 -2.36 -12.36 11.82
C THR A 192 -3.78 -11.78 11.79
N VAL A 193 -4.00 -10.82 10.89
CA VAL A 193 -5.32 -10.33 10.48
C VAL A 193 -5.51 -10.68 9.02
N PHE A 194 -6.66 -11.26 8.67
CA PHE A 194 -7.06 -11.44 7.28
C PHE A 194 -8.44 -10.84 7.04
N ILE A 195 -8.58 -10.00 6.00
CA ILE A 195 -9.82 -9.31 5.63
C ILE A 195 -10.21 -9.74 4.22
N GLY A 196 -11.46 -10.17 4.00
CA GLY A 196 -11.97 -10.58 2.70
C GLY A 196 -13.49 -10.61 2.61
N ASP A 197 -14.06 -10.64 1.41
CA ASP A 197 -15.50 -10.53 1.18
C ASP A 197 -16.13 -11.75 0.49
N ASP A 198 -15.37 -12.59 -0.18
CA ASP A 198 -15.91 -13.65 -1.05
C ASP A 198 -15.62 -15.07 -0.52
N THR A 199 -16.26 -16.04 -1.14
CA THR A 199 -16.12 -17.48 -0.89
C THR A 199 -14.68 -17.97 -0.96
N THR A 200 -13.82 -17.36 -1.78
CA THR A 200 -12.38 -17.71 -1.84
C THR A 200 -11.60 -17.28 -0.60
N ASP A 201 -12.06 -16.26 0.13
CA ASP A 201 -11.45 -15.81 1.38
C ASP A 201 -11.75 -16.75 2.54
N GLU A 202 -12.83 -17.53 2.45
CA GLU A 202 -13.14 -18.56 3.44
C GLU A 202 -12.03 -19.61 3.56
N ASP A 203 -11.28 -19.87 2.48
CA ASP A 203 -10.08 -20.71 2.53
C ASP A 203 -8.99 -20.08 3.41
N GLY A 204 -8.84 -18.76 3.36
CA GLY A 204 -7.95 -17.99 4.22
C GLY A 204 -8.41 -17.98 5.68
N PHE A 205 -9.69 -17.75 5.95
CA PHE A 205 -10.20 -17.73 7.33
C PHE A 205 -10.01 -19.08 8.04
N ARG A 206 -10.16 -20.20 7.32
CA ARG A 206 -10.02 -21.55 7.91
C ARG A 206 -8.59 -21.92 8.31
N VAL A 207 -7.56 -21.22 7.81
CA VAL A 207 -6.16 -21.48 8.19
C VAL A 207 -5.67 -20.61 9.34
N LEU A 208 -6.47 -19.63 9.77
CA LEU A 208 -6.11 -18.74 10.88
C LEU A 208 -6.00 -19.50 12.20
N ARG A 209 -5.01 -19.13 13.02
CA ARG A 209 -4.79 -19.70 14.36
C ARG A 209 -5.79 -19.09 15.35
N PRO A 210 -6.03 -19.70 16.53
CA PRO A 210 -7.01 -19.19 17.50
C PRO A 210 -6.85 -17.73 17.96
N ASN A 211 -5.63 -17.16 17.90
CA ASN A 211 -5.35 -15.78 18.30
C ASN A 211 -5.38 -14.77 17.12
N ASP A 212 -5.44 -15.29 15.89
CA ASP A 212 -5.54 -14.49 14.67
C ASP A 212 -6.97 -13.97 14.48
N VAL A 213 -7.14 -12.99 13.61
CA VAL A 213 -8.43 -12.32 13.38
C VAL A 213 -8.80 -12.47 11.91
N GLY A 214 -9.90 -13.17 11.64
CA GLY A 214 -10.54 -13.19 10.34
C GLY A 214 -11.67 -12.16 10.33
N ILE A 215 -11.72 -11.31 9.32
CA ILE A 215 -12.75 -10.28 9.16
C ILE A 215 -13.47 -10.48 7.83
N LYS A 216 -14.75 -10.84 7.91
CA LYS A 216 -15.62 -10.92 6.72
C LYS A 216 -16.16 -9.54 6.38
N VAL A 217 -16.07 -9.12 5.12
CA VAL A 217 -16.73 -7.91 4.62
C VAL A 217 -18.10 -8.28 4.05
N GLY A 218 -19.13 -7.51 4.37
CA GLY A 218 -20.50 -7.74 3.90
C GLY A 218 -21.21 -8.90 4.60
N ALA A 219 -22.31 -9.38 4.01
CA ALA A 219 -23.16 -10.45 4.55
C ALA A 219 -22.65 -11.87 4.19
N GLY A 220 -23.39 -12.90 4.59
CA GLY A 220 -23.13 -14.30 4.27
C GLY A 220 -22.48 -15.11 5.39
N ASP A 221 -22.60 -16.43 5.31
CA ASP A 221 -21.97 -17.36 6.25
C ASP A 221 -20.44 -17.27 6.13
N THR A 222 -19.73 -17.40 7.25
CA THR A 222 -18.27 -17.23 7.27
C THR A 222 -17.62 -17.99 8.43
N ALA A 223 -16.37 -18.40 8.23
CA ALA A 223 -15.46 -18.87 9.27
C ALA A 223 -14.72 -17.72 9.99
N ALA A 224 -14.81 -16.48 9.48
CA ALA A 224 -14.25 -15.29 10.13
C ALA A 224 -14.88 -15.05 11.51
N THR A 225 -14.09 -14.53 12.44
CA THR A 225 -14.53 -14.23 13.82
C THR A 225 -15.16 -12.85 13.96
N GLU A 226 -14.87 -11.95 13.03
CA GLU A 226 -15.39 -10.59 12.99
C GLU A 226 -16.01 -10.25 11.63
N ARG A 227 -16.75 -9.15 11.59
CA ARG A 227 -17.44 -8.69 10.39
C ARG A 227 -17.45 -7.17 10.29
N LEU A 228 -17.17 -6.68 9.08
CA LEU A 228 -17.35 -5.29 8.70
C LEU A 228 -18.45 -5.19 7.64
N ALA A 229 -19.23 -4.11 7.67
CA ALA A 229 -20.42 -3.99 6.85
C ALA A 229 -20.09 -3.83 5.35
N ASP A 230 -19.07 -3.04 5.05
CA ASP A 230 -18.74 -2.60 3.69
C ASP A 230 -17.30 -2.03 3.60
N ILE A 231 -16.92 -1.57 2.40
CA ILE A 231 -15.60 -1.01 2.10
C ILE A 231 -15.27 0.24 2.96
N PRO A 232 -16.17 1.22 3.16
CA PRO A 232 -15.94 2.30 4.12
C PRO A 232 -15.59 1.80 5.54
N ALA A 233 -16.33 0.81 6.05
CA ALA A 233 -16.02 0.24 7.37
C ALA A 233 -14.63 -0.43 7.42
N VAL A 234 -14.17 -1.05 6.32
CA VAL A 234 -12.80 -1.55 6.18
C VAL A 234 -11.78 -0.42 6.28
N ALA A 235 -12.01 0.69 5.57
CA ALA A 235 -11.12 1.85 5.59
C ALA A 235 -11.00 2.47 6.99
N GLU A 236 -12.14 2.63 7.69
CA GLU A 236 -12.18 3.14 9.06
C GLU A 236 -11.46 2.21 10.04
N TRP A 237 -11.66 0.90 9.91
CA TRP A 237 -11.03 -0.11 10.77
C TRP A 237 -9.50 -0.15 10.56
N LEU A 238 -9.04 -0.19 9.30
CA LEU A 238 -7.61 -0.17 8.96
C LEU A 238 -6.95 1.13 9.41
N THR A 239 -7.61 2.28 9.22
CA THR A 239 -7.10 3.58 9.68
C THR A 239 -6.97 3.60 11.20
N SER A 240 -7.98 3.12 11.92
CA SER A 240 -7.96 3.02 13.39
C SER A 240 -6.85 2.10 13.90
N LEU A 241 -6.62 0.96 13.21
CA LEU A 241 -5.51 0.06 13.52
C LEU A 241 -4.14 0.73 13.28
N ALA A 242 -3.97 1.42 12.15
CA ALA A 242 -2.75 2.15 11.84
C ALA A 242 -2.47 3.25 12.88
N ASP A 243 -3.49 4.03 13.28
CA ASP A 243 -3.36 5.07 14.29
C ASP A 243 -3.00 4.51 15.66
N ALA A 244 -3.69 3.45 16.11
CA ALA A 244 -3.44 2.82 17.38
C ALA A 244 -2.03 2.20 17.44
N ARG A 245 -1.62 1.50 16.37
CA ARG A 245 -0.29 0.86 16.29
C ARG A 245 0.83 1.90 16.18
N ALA A 246 0.66 2.96 15.38
CA ALA A 246 1.61 4.07 15.31
C ALA A 246 1.81 4.72 16.69
N THR A 247 0.71 5.00 17.39
CA THR A 247 0.74 5.57 18.75
C THR A 247 1.49 4.66 19.73
N ARG A 248 1.33 3.34 19.58
CA ARG A 248 1.95 2.35 20.46
C ARG A 248 3.45 2.14 20.19
N LEU A 249 3.86 2.17 18.93
CA LEU A 249 5.25 1.92 18.54
C LEU A 249 6.10 3.20 18.58
N GLY A 250 5.49 4.34 18.25
CA GLY A 250 6.21 5.57 17.93
C GLY A 250 7.14 5.40 16.72
N LEU A 251 7.90 6.45 16.41
CA LEU A 251 8.93 6.35 15.38
C LEU A 251 10.19 5.61 15.87
N PRO A 252 10.73 4.67 15.09
CA PRO A 252 11.88 3.86 15.49
C PRO A 252 13.19 4.67 15.56
N ARG A 253 14.15 4.17 16.35
CA ARG A 253 15.45 4.82 16.53
C ARG A 253 16.43 4.62 15.37
N PRO A 254 16.60 3.40 14.80
CA PRO A 254 17.47 3.20 13.64
C PRO A 254 17.03 4.06 12.45
N VAL A 255 17.98 4.68 11.75
CA VAL A 255 17.67 5.66 10.68
C VAL A 255 16.90 5.01 9.53
N ALA A 256 17.29 3.81 9.10
CA ALA A 256 16.61 3.07 8.03
C ALA A 256 15.15 2.75 8.41
N GLU A 257 14.91 2.18 9.60
CA GLU A 257 13.55 1.90 10.05
C GLU A 257 12.71 3.17 10.22
N ARG A 258 13.34 4.28 10.68
CA ARG A 258 12.64 5.56 10.84
C ARG A 258 12.29 6.16 9.49
N PHE A 259 13.17 5.99 8.51
CA PHE A 259 12.89 6.37 7.13
C PHE A 259 11.67 5.63 6.61
N GLU A 260 11.58 4.30 6.78
CA GLU A 260 10.38 3.55 6.36
C GLU A 260 9.10 4.09 7.00
N ALA A 261 9.10 4.31 8.32
CA ALA A 261 7.91 4.80 9.02
C ALA A 261 7.51 6.23 8.60
N VAL A 262 8.47 7.14 8.44
CA VAL A 262 8.22 8.53 8.03
C VAL A 262 7.80 8.60 6.56
N ALA A 263 8.50 7.89 5.67
CA ALA A 263 8.19 7.85 4.25
C ALA A 263 6.82 7.20 4.02
N ALA A 264 6.45 6.15 4.76
CA ALA A 264 5.13 5.54 4.69
C ALA A 264 4.00 6.50 5.07
N GLY A 265 4.23 7.39 6.06
CA GLY A 265 3.29 8.46 6.40
C GLY A 265 3.02 9.40 5.22
N PHE A 266 4.07 9.88 4.56
CA PHE A 266 3.93 10.74 3.39
C PHE A 266 3.33 9.98 2.18
N SER A 267 3.79 8.76 1.91
CA SER A 267 3.27 7.88 0.85
C SER A 267 1.77 7.62 0.99
N ALA A 268 1.27 7.51 2.22
CA ALA A 268 -0.14 7.37 2.50
C ALA A 268 -0.95 8.59 2.04
N GLU A 269 -0.43 9.80 2.24
CA GLU A 269 -1.06 11.03 1.75
C GLU A 269 -0.93 11.16 0.23
N VAL A 270 0.16 10.68 -0.39
CA VAL A 270 0.29 10.60 -1.85
C VAL A 270 -0.85 9.78 -2.48
N HIS A 271 -1.28 8.68 -1.85
CA HIS A 271 -2.46 7.92 -2.32
C HIS A 271 -3.77 8.72 -2.23
N ARG A 272 -3.87 9.68 -1.32
CA ARG A 272 -5.08 10.50 -1.09
C ARG A 272 -5.12 11.75 -1.97
N VAL A 273 -4.03 12.12 -2.65
CA VAL A 273 -4.01 13.28 -3.55
C VAL A 273 -4.98 13.09 -4.72
N HIS A 274 -5.92 14.02 -4.87
CA HIS A 274 -6.85 14.10 -5.99
C HIS A 274 -6.61 15.33 -6.87
N ASP A 275 -5.94 16.36 -6.35
CA ASP A 275 -5.50 17.53 -7.11
C ASP A 275 -4.04 17.89 -6.79
N TRP A 276 -3.14 17.61 -7.73
CA TRP A 276 -1.72 17.95 -7.64
C TRP A 276 -1.43 19.45 -7.79
N SER A 277 -2.40 20.24 -8.26
CA SER A 277 -2.30 21.70 -8.39
C SER A 277 -2.85 22.44 -7.16
N ALA A 278 -3.45 21.72 -6.21
CA ALA A 278 -4.02 22.29 -5.00
C ALA A 278 -2.98 23.09 -4.22
N ALA A 279 -3.39 24.26 -3.71
CA ALA A 279 -2.56 25.10 -2.87
C ALA A 279 -2.22 24.37 -1.55
N THR A 280 -1.04 24.65 -1.03
CA THR A 280 -0.54 24.05 0.22
C THR A 280 -0.38 25.12 1.30
N PRO A 281 -0.22 24.72 2.58
CA PRO A 281 0.18 25.65 3.64
C PRO A 281 1.54 26.33 3.39
N CYS A 282 2.38 25.78 2.50
CA CYS A 282 3.60 26.42 2.02
C CYS A 282 3.23 27.48 0.97
N ALA A 283 3.39 28.76 1.31
CA ALA A 283 2.97 29.86 0.46
C ALA A 283 3.56 29.78 -0.96
N GLY A 284 2.68 29.78 -1.97
CA GLY A 284 3.04 29.72 -3.39
C GLY A 284 3.36 28.33 -3.91
N TRP A 285 3.27 27.28 -3.08
CA TRP A 285 3.51 25.91 -3.49
C TRP A 285 2.21 25.17 -3.74
N SER A 286 2.17 24.39 -4.81
CA SER A 286 1.18 23.36 -5.07
C SER A 286 1.56 22.03 -4.40
N ALA A 287 0.61 21.09 -4.29
CA ALA A 287 0.88 19.74 -3.80
C ALA A 287 2.03 19.05 -4.57
N ARG A 288 2.14 19.30 -5.89
CA ARG A 288 3.25 18.83 -6.73
C ARG A 288 4.59 19.41 -6.31
N ASP A 289 4.63 20.68 -5.91
CA ASP A 289 5.87 21.35 -5.53
C ASP A 289 6.46 20.78 -4.24
N ILE A 290 5.63 20.27 -3.32
CA ILE A 290 6.10 19.54 -2.13
C ILE A 290 6.92 18.31 -2.56
N VAL A 291 6.37 17.48 -3.45
CA VAL A 291 7.08 16.28 -3.94
C VAL A 291 8.35 16.71 -4.69
N ASN A 292 8.24 17.69 -5.57
CA ASN A 292 9.38 18.22 -6.34
C ASN A 292 10.54 18.65 -5.43
N HIS A 293 10.23 19.40 -4.37
CA HIS A 293 11.22 19.83 -3.37
C HIS A 293 11.93 18.62 -2.77
N LEU A 294 11.19 17.70 -2.16
CA LEU A 294 11.74 16.52 -1.46
C LEU A 294 12.63 15.66 -2.36
N VAL A 295 12.21 15.41 -3.59
CA VAL A 295 12.94 14.52 -4.51
C VAL A 295 14.10 15.22 -5.24
N THR A 296 14.25 16.55 -5.12
CA THR A 296 15.29 17.30 -5.85
C THR A 296 16.44 17.74 -4.95
N TRP A 297 16.14 18.32 -3.77
CA TRP A 297 17.20 18.87 -2.93
C TRP A 297 18.08 17.77 -2.33
N TYR A 298 17.48 16.65 -1.92
CA TYR A 298 18.21 15.59 -1.21
C TYR A 298 19.20 14.87 -2.12
N PRO A 299 18.85 14.43 -3.35
CA PRO A 299 19.83 13.89 -4.29
C PRO A 299 20.94 14.88 -4.64
N ALA A 300 20.62 16.18 -4.76
CA ALA A 300 21.63 17.20 -5.00
C ALA A 300 22.62 17.32 -3.83
N ASN A 301 22.13 17.23 -2.60
CA ASN A 301 22.97 17.25 -1.41
C ASN A 301 23.88 16.02 -1.33
N LEU A 302 23.36 14.82 -1.61
CA LEU A 302 24.12 13.56 -1.57
C LEU A 302 25.37 13.57 -2.48
N ARG A 303 25.39 14.38 -3.55
CA ARG A 303 26.58 14.54 -4.41
C ARG A 303 27.79 15.10 -3.66
N ASN A 304 27.57 15.89 -2.60
CA ASN A 304 28.64 16.39 -1.75
C ASN A 304 29.32 15.28 -0.90
N ALA A 305 28.67 14.12 -0.77
CA ALA A 305 29.25 12.90 -0.21
C ALA A 305 29.72 11.91 -1.30
N GLY A 306 29.81 12.33 -2.57
CA GLY A 306 30.21 11.49 -3.68
C GLY A 306 29.14 10.50 -4.14
N ILE A 307 27.88 10.69 -3.74
CA ILE A 307 26.78 9.78 -4.06
C ILE A 307 25.87 10.40 -5.11
N ASP A 308 25.69 9.68 -6.22
CA ASP A 308 24.64 9.98 -7.20
C ASP A 308 23.45 9.03 -6.98
N LEU A 309 22.31 9.60 -6.57
CA LEU A 309 21.09 8.84 -6.32
C LEU A 309 20.26 8.79 -7.61
N SER A 310 20.22 7.63 -8.26
CA SER A 310 19.51 7.44 -9.53
C SER A 310 18.14 6.81 -9.32
N PHE A 311 17.10 7.41 -9.91
CA PHE A 311 15.74 6.89 -9.96
C PHE A 311 14.95 7.53 -11.11
N THR A 312 13.84 6.92 -11.50
CA THR A 312 12.95 7.46 -12.54
C THR A 312 12.27 8.73 -12.02
N HIS A 313 12.34 9.79 -12.80
CA HIS A 313 11.85 11.10 -12.41
C HIS A 313 11.03 11.72 -13.54
N ASP A 314 9.72 11.76 -13.37
CA ASP A 314 8.78 12.46 -14.24
C ASP A 314 7.71 13.17 -13.39
N LEU A 315 8.13 14.23 -12.71
CA LEU A 315 7.24 15.01 -11.84
C LEU A 315 6.07 15.66 -12.58
N GLN A 316 6.15 15.79 -13.91
CA GLN A 316 5.09 16.47 -14.65
C GLN A 316 3.96 15.51 -15.00
N ALA A 317 4.29 14.31 -15.47
CA ALA A 317 3.30 13.29 -15.77
C ALA A 317 2.86 12.51 -14.52
N ASP A 318 3.80 12.19 -13.62
CA ASP A 318 3.59 11.26 -12.51
C ASP A 318 4.35 11.66 -11.23
N PRO A 319 3.82 12.64 -10.46
CA PRO A 319 4.39 12.99 -9.15
C PRO A 319 4.39 11.82 -8.17
N ALA A 320 3.36 10.97 -8.18
CA ALA A 320 3.23 9.85 -7.27
C ALA A 320 4.31 8.78 -7.55
N GLY A 321 4.43 8.32 -8.79
CA GLY A 321 5.46 7.36 -9.18
C GLY A 321 6.87 7.89 -8.96
N THR A 322 7.11 9.19 -9.18
CA THR A 322 8.39 9.82 -8.84
C THR A 322 8.70 9.77 -7.36
N TRP A 323 7.71 10.03 -6.49
CA TRP A 323 7.87 9.89 -5.04
C TRP A 323 8.22 8.45 -4.64
N PHE A 324 7.50 7.45 -5.16
CA PHE A 324 7.78 6.05 -4.83
C PHE A 324 9.15 5.59 -5.33
N ALA A 325 9.56 6.02 -6.54
CA ALA A 325 10.90 5.74 -7.05
C ALA A 325 12.01 6.38 -6.19
N PHE A 326 11.77 7.58 -5.66
CA PHE A 326 12.67 8.22 -4.69
C PHE A 326 12.76 7.43 -3.38
N VAL A 327 11.62 6.97 -2.85
CA VAL A 327 11.60 6.17 -1.61
C VAL A 327 12.39 4.87 -1.76
N GLU A 328 12.20 4.13 -2.86
CA GLU A 328 13.00 2.93 -3.15
C GLU A 328 14.50 3.22 -3.24
N ALA A 329 14.89 4.32 -3.88
CA ALA A 329 16.29 4.69 -4.02
C ALA A 329 16.93 5.04 -2.67
N VAL A 330 16.23 5.78 -1.80
CA VAL A 330 16.72 6.12 -0.45
C VAL A 330 16.73 4.89 0.47
N ARG A 331 15.75 3.98 0.35
CA ARG A 331 15.79 2.68 1.03
C ARG A 331 17.05 1.90 0.66
N GLY A 332 17.32 1.76 -0.64
CA GLY A 332 18.52 1.09 -1.13
C GLY A 332 19.82 1.78 -0.69
N LEU A 333 19.82 3.11 -0.61
CA LEU A 333 20.94 3.89 -0.06
C LEU A 333 21.22 3.57 1.41
N LEU A 334 20.18 3.52 2.24
CA LEU A 334 20.32 3.29 3.69
C LEU A 334 20.57 1.82 4.03
N ALA A 335 20.21 0.89 3.15
CA ALA A 335 20.52 -0.53 3.28
C ALA A 335 21.99 -0.87 3.02
N ASP A 336 22.73 0.02 2.34
CA ASP A 336 24.17 -0.12 2.06
C ASP A 336 25.00 0.64 3.10
N PRO A 337 25.72 -0.05 4.02
CA PRO A 337 26.51 0.61 5.06
C PRO A 337 27.59 1.54 4.50
N GLU A 338 28.23 1.21 3.36
CA GLU A 338 29.29 2.05 2.80
C GLU A 338 28.72 3.40 2.33
N ARG A 339 27.52 3.39 1.75
CA ARG A 339 26.86 4.62 1.30
C ARG A 339 26.20 5.36 2.46
N ALA A 340 25.62 4.66 3.43
CA ALA A 340 25.00 5.26 4.61
C ALA A 340 26.04 5.95 5.52
N ASP A 341 27.26 5.41 5.61
CA ASP A 341 28.36 5.97 6.40
C ASP A 341 29.27 6.92 5.60
N ALA A 342 29.00 7.12 4.30
CA ALA A 342 29.73 8.08 3.48
C ALA A 342 29.67 9.49 4.10
N VAL A 343 30.81 10.19 4.08
CA VAL A 343 30.97 11.49 4.72
C VAL A 343 30.86 12.60 3.68
N PHE A 344 30.09 13.63 4.00
CA PHE A 344 30.03 14.84 3.18
C PHE A 344 31.37 15.57 3.22
N THR A 345 31.92 15.85 2.03
CA THR A 345 33.22 16.53 1.84
C THR A 345 33.07 18.03 1.57
N ALA A 346 31.85 18.50 1.42
CA ALA A 346 31.50 19.90 1.16
C ALA A 346 30.02 20.15 1.52
N GLY A 347 29.60 21.42 1.46
CA GLY A 347 28.21 21.81 1.64
C GLY A 347 27.79 21.94 3.11
N PRO A 348 26.49 22.13 3.38
CA PRO A 348 25.99 22.42 4.73
C PRO A 348 26.21 21.26 5.72
N ASP A 349 26.37 20.05 5.23
CA ASP A 349 26.52 18.82 6.02
C ASP A 349 27.97 18.33 6.15
N GLU A 350 28.96 19.14 5.74
CA GLU A 350 30.38 18.77 5.73
C GLU A 350 30.83 18.15 7.07
N GLY A 351 31.48 16.99 6.98
CA GLY A 351 31.95 16.22 8.14
C GLY A 351 30.90 15.34 8.81
N GLY A 352 29.62 15.43 8.42
CA GLY A 352 28.57 14.49 8.79
C GLY A 352 28.53 13.25 7.89
N THR A 353 27.90 12.17 8.35
CA THR A 353 27.58 11.01 7.50
C THR A 353 26.23 11.20 6.80
N VAL A 354 26.03 10.48 5.69
CA VAL A 354 24.73 10.42 4.99
C VAL A 354 23.61 10.04 5.95
N ALA A 355 23.74 8.97 6.72
CA ALA A 355 22.72 8.54 7.68
C ALA A 355 22.38 9.63 8.71
N ARG A 356 23.38 10.41 9.16
CA ARG A 356 23.16 11.54 10.06
C ARG A 356 22.41 12.67 9.38
N ALA A 357 22.75 13.01 8.14
CA ALA A 357 22.04 14.04 7.38
C ALA A 357 20.61 13.61 7.03
N THR A 358 20.40 12.33 6.67
CA THR A 358 19.06 11.76 6.48
C THR A 358 18.22 11.95 7.74
N ALA A 359 18.74 11.54 8.89
CA ALA A 359 18.02 11.61 10.16
C ALA A 359 17.78 13.04 10.65
N GLY A 360 18.71 13.97 10.37
CA GLY A 360 18.66 15.35 10.83
C GLY A 360 17.91 16.31 9.92
N PHE A 361 17.78 16.00 8.63
CA PHE A 361 17.22 16.91 7.64
C PHE A 361 16.12 16.25 6.80
N LEU A 362 16.40 15.15 6.11
CA LEU A 362 15.41 14.53 5.23
C LEU A 362 14.18 14.04 6.02
N LEU A 363 14.37 13.32 7.12
CA LEU A 363 13.25 12.76 7.88
C LEU A 363 12.36 13.85 8.50
N PRO A 364 12.88 14.89 9.17
CA PRO A 364 12.07 16.03 9.59
C PRO A 364 11.31 16.70 8.44
N ASP A 365 11.94 16.85 7.27
CA ASP A 365 11.35 17.53 6.11
C ASP A 365 10.17 16.74 5.54
N ILE A 366 10.34 15.42 5.29
CA ILE A 366 9.24 14.53 4.88
C ILE A 366 8.11 14.55 5.93
N PHE A 367 8.48 14.48 7.21
CA PHE A 367 7.52 14.44 8.31
C PHE A 367 6.63 15.69 8.37
N MET A 368 7.22 16.89 8.28
CA MET A 368 6.46 18.14 8.25
C MET A 368 5.63 18.27 6.97
N HIS A 369 6.22 17.93 5.82
CA HIS A 369 5.52 17.99 4.54
C HIS A 369 4.42 16.94 4.37
N THR A 370 4.39 15.89 5.19
CA THR A 370 3.23 14.98 5.28
C THR A 370 1.98 15.75 5.69
N TRP A 371 2.11 16.68 6.67
CA TRP A 371 1.01 17.54 7.09
C TRP A 371 0.63 18.54 6.01
N ASP A 372 1.61 19.16 5.35
CA ASP A 372 1.35 20.12 4.27
C ASP A 372 0.59 19.46 3.09
N LEU A 373 0.98 18.24 2.71
CA LEU A 373 0.33 17.49 1.64
C LEU A 373 -1.09 17.10 2.03
N ALA A 374 -1.30 16.56 3.24
CA ALA A 374 -2.64 16.20 3.73
C ALA A 374 -3.59 17.41 3.72
N ARG A 375 -3.14 18.56 4.25
CA ARG A 375 -3.94 19.78 4.32
C ARG A 375 -4.27 20.37 2.94
N SER A 376 -3.39 20.19 1.95
CA SER A 376 -3.70 20.58 0.56
C SER A 376 -4.90 19.84 -0.03
N GLN A 377 -5.21 18.65 0.51
CA GLN A 377 -6.31 17.79 0.06
C GLN A 377 -7.52 17.85 1.01
N GLY A 378 -7.48 18.71 2.04
CA GLY A 378 -8.54 18.83 3.03
C GLY A 378 -8.57 17.73 4.11
N ASN A 379 -7.46 17.00 4.28
CA ASN A 379 -7.35 15.95 5.29
C ASN A 379 -6.67 16.48 6.56
N ASP A 380 -7.22 16.17 7.74
CA ASP A 380 -6.53 16.43 9.00
C ASP A 380 -5.69 15.21 9.41
N VAL A 381 -4.37 15.32 9.27
CA VAL A 381 -3.43 14.27 9.65
C VAL A 381 -2.80 14.57 11.01
N ARG A 382 -2.77 13.56 11.88
CA ARG A 382 -2.07 13.65 13.16
C ARG A 382 -0.63 13.18 13.00
N LEU A 383 0.31 14.09 13.25
CA LEU A 383 1.73 13.79 13.31
C LEU A 383 2.10 13.07 14.62
N ASP A 384 3.15 12.25 14.60
CA ASP A 384 3.71 11.61 15.80
C ASP A 384 4.12 12.67 16.83
N GLU A 385 3.44 12.70 17.98
CA GLU A 385 3.57 13.80 18.95
C GLU A 385 4.96 13.89 19.57
N ASP A 386 5.59 12.75 19.82
CA ASP A 386 6.92 12.68 20.43
C ASP A 386 7.98 13.19 19.45
N TYR A 387 7.90 12.80 18.17
CA TYR A 387 8.79 13.29 17.14
C TYR A 387 8.52 14.75 16.82
N ALA A 388 7.26 15.19 16.78
CA ALA A 388 6.91 16.58 16.60
C ALA A 388 7.49 17.45 17.73
N ALA A 389 7.36 17.04 18.99
CA ALA A 389 7.91 17.74 20.14
C ALA A 389 9.44 17.84 20.08
N ARG A 390 10.14 16.76 19.68
CA ARG A 390 11.60 16.78 19.49
C ARG A 390 12.04 17.72 18.37
N ASN A 391 11.35 17.69 17.22
CA ASN A 391 11.64 18.59 16.11
C ASN A 391 11.40 20.05 16.52
N LEU A 392 10.30 20.34 17.20
CA LEU A 392 10.00 21.68 17.71
C LEU A 392 11.10 22.18 18.64
N ALA A 393 11.50 21.39 19.64
CA ALA A 393 12.57 21.76 20.56
C ALA A 393 13.91 21.99 19.83
N GLY A 394 14.20 21.18 18.80
CA GLY A 394 15.37 21.37 17.94
C GLY A 394 15.35 22.69 17.20
N LEU A 395 14.23 23.04 16.56
CA LEU A 395 14.07 24.29 15.82
C LEU A 395 14.03 25.52 16.74
N GLU A 396 13.44 25.42 17.93
CA GLU A 396 13.46 26.47 18.95
C GLU A 396 14.89 26.76 19.43
N SER A 397 15.74 25.73 19.55
CA SER A 397 17.14 25.90 19.98
C SER A 397 18.01 26.72 19.01
N LEU A 398 17.61 26.80 17.73
CA LEU A 398 18.29 27.59 16.71
C LEU A 398 17.95 29.09 16.77
N GLY A 399 16.86 29.47 17.45
CA GLY A 399 16.48 30.88 17.65
C GLY A 399 16.42 31.69 16.35
N ASP A 400 17.02 32.88 16.37
CA ASP A 400 17.01 33.83 15.24
C ASP A 400 17.72 33.30 14.00
N ALA A 401 18.73 32.45 14.15
CA ALA A 401 19.48 31.86 13.03
C ALA A 401 18.57 31.02 12.11
N LEU A 402 17.53 30.40 12.66
CA LEU A 402 16.52 29.68 11.86
C LEU A 402 15.79 30.63 10.90
N ARG A 403 15.47 31.85 11.35
CA ARG A 403 14.72 32.85 10.57
C ARG A 403 15.57 33.46 9.47
N GLU A 404 16.86 33.62 9.71
CA GLU A 404 17.82 34.11 8.72
C GLU A 404 17.97 33.18 7.50
N THR A 405 17.59 31.90 7.63
CA THR A 405 17.62 30.95 6.50
C THR A 405 16.60 31.28 5.40
N GLY A 406 15.51 31.98 5.74
CA GLY A 406 14.39 32.23 4.83
C GLY A 406 13.58 30.98 4.41
N GLN A 407 13.91 29.79 4.93
CA GLN A 407 13.24 28.53 4.57
C GLN A 407 11.87 28.36 5.25
N PHE A 408 11.65 29.09 6.36
CA PHE A 408 10.43 28.99 7.17
C PHE A 408 9.64 30.30 7.18
N GLY A 409 8.31 30.18 7.27
CA GLY A 409 7.43 31.33 7.40
C GLY A 409 7.49 31.95 8.81
N PRO A 410 6.86 33.12 9.01
CA PRO A 410 6.69 33.68 10.35
C PRO A 410 5.80 32.75 11.19
N PRO A 411 6.13 32.51 12.47
CA PRO A 411 5.33 31.65 13.34
C PRO A 411 3.87 32.11 13.48
N VAL A 412 2.95 31.15 13.52
CA VAL A 412 1.55 31.37 13.87
C VAL A 412 1.36 31.10 15.36
N SER A 413 0.68 32.00 16.07
CA SER A 413 0.42 31.83 17.50
C SER A 413 -0.69 30.81 17.74
N VAL A 414 -0.42 29.81 18.58
CA VAL A 414 -1.38 28.77 18.98
C VAL A 414 -1.35 28.53 20.49
N SER A 415 -2.39 27.91 21.02
CA SER A 415 -2.45 27.55 22.44
C SER A 415 -1.32 26.57 22.80
N PRO A 416 -0.64 26.73 23.95
CA PRO A 416 0.30 25.72 24.45
C PRO A 416 -0.32 24.34 24.71
N ALA A 417 -1.65 24.27 24.81
CA ALA A 417 -2.40 23.03 24.98
C ALA A 417 -2.68 22.31 23.64
N GLU A 418 -2.37 22.92 22.50
CA GLU A 418 -2.46 22.25 21.20
C GLU A 418 -1.49 21.06 21.13
N PRO A 419 -1.81 20.03 20.32
CA PRO A 419 -0.91 18.93 20.04
C PRO A 419 0.47 19.42 19.56
N ALA A 420 1.53 18.65 19.86
CA ALA A 420 2.89 19.00 19.51
C ALA A 420 3.08 19.12 17.99
N GLY A 421 2.37 18.30 17.20
CA GLY A 421 2.31 18.42 15.75
C GLY A 421 1.81 19.80 15.29
N VAL A 422 0.68 20.26 15.81
CA VAL A 422 0.11 21.58 15.48
C VAL A 422 1.06 22.70 15.90
N ARG A 423 1.66 22.61 17.09
CA ARG A 423 2.64 23.59 17.57
C ARG A 423 3.89 23.65 16.69
N LEU A 424 4.41 22.50 16.27
CA LEU A 424 5.53 22.41 15.33
C LEU A 424 5.19 23.12 14.02
N MET A 425 4.08 22.74 13.37
CA MET A 425 3.69 23.30 12.08
C MET A 425 3.43 24.81 12.17
N SER A 426 2.83 25.27 13.27
CA SER A 426 2.64 26.69 13.54
C SER A 426 3.96 27.44 13.70
N TYR A 427 4.95 26.83 14.36
CA TYR A 427 6.27 27.43 14.59
C TYR A 427 7.10 27.58 13.30
N VAL A 428 6.91 26.67 12.34
CA VAL A 428 7.50 26.78 10.99
C VAL A 428 6.68 27.66 10.04
N GLY A 429 5.58 28.23 10.55
CA GLY A 429 4.80 29.27 9.90
C GLY A 429 3.65 28.76 9.04
N ARG A 430 3.07 27.60 9.39
CA ARG A 430 1.84 27.10 8.75
C ARG A 430 0.62 27.51 9.54
N ASP A 431 -0.48 27.80 8.85
CA ASP A 431 -1.77 28.10 9.46
C ASP A 431 -2.49 26.80 9.86
N PRO A 432 -2.75 26.53 11.16
CA PRO A 432 -3.47 25.34 11.62
C PRO A 432 -4.88 25.18 11.06
N GLY A 433 -5.50 26.25 10.55
CA GLY A 433 -6.82 26.23 9.92
C GLY A 433 -6.80 25.96 8.42
N PHE A 434 -5.62 25.88 7.79
CA PHE A 434 -5.54 25.69 6.34
C PHE A 434 -6.19 24.37 5.91
N GLY A 435 -7.11 24.46 4.93
CA GLY A 435 -7.71 23.32 4.25
C GLY A 435 -8.80 22.56 5.02
N LEU A 436 -9.13 22.95 6.26
CA LEU A 436 -10.14 22.28 7.10
C LEU A 436 -11.49 22.99 7.18
#